data_AF-L1J6J4-F1
#
_entry.id   AF-L1J6J4-F1
#
_cell.length_a   1.000
_cell.length_b   1.000
_cell.length_c   1.000
_cell.angle_alpha   90.00
_cell.angle_beta   90.00
_cell.angle_gamma   90.00
#
_symmetry.space_group_name_H-M   'P 1'
#
loop_
_entity.id
_entity.type
_entity.pdbx_description
1 polymer ?
#
loop_
_entity_poly.entity_id
_entity_poly.type
_entity_poly.pdbx_seq_one_letter_code
_entity_poly.pdbx_strand_id
1 'polypeptide(L)'
;CSSGTYKSSLGSQACTSCPAGTSTYGTGSTQASDCQCAAGYGYSTSSSSCTACAVGKYKSYTGNSVCTDCSAGKYSTVGATANCTCNLGYTQSGSTCAACSSGTYKSSLGSQACTSCPAGTSTYVTGSTQVSDCQCTAGYGSNAASSSGCSPCAAGKYKSDLGNFVCTDCSAGKYSTVGATACLTCRANSYSAAGSSQSGCVCNSGYGATTITEACQACAAGTYSDSTMNECVTCAAGKYSDSARFGCVSCPAYSSSSAGSSSGCTGCVIGHYKPLAGSSPCTACPAHMTTLSGASTSQSDCVCDKGYTLNLSSGLCVACAAGTYKSQLGSSAC
;
A
#
# COMPACT_ATOMS: atom_id res chain seq x y z
N CYS A 1 36.99 52.41 -45.57
CA CYS A 1 36.19 52.42 -44.33
C CYS A 1 35.81 50.99 -43.97
N SER A 2 36.04 50.57 -42.73
CA SER A 2 35.58 49.27 -42.21
C SER A 2 34.06 49.26 -42.04
N SER A 3 33.45 48.09 -41.85
CA SER A 3 32.01 48.01 -41.54
C SER A 3 31.69 48.84 -40.29
N GLY A 4 30.54 49.53 -40.32
CA GLY A 4 30.13 50.48 -39.28
C GLY A 4 30.71 51.88 -39.46
N THR A 5 31.40 52.15 -40.57
CA THR A 5 31.94 53.48 -40.88
C THR A 5 31.74 53.83 -42.37
N TYR A 6 31.56 55.11 -42.68
CA TYR A 6 31.37 55.62 -44.04
C TYR A 6 32.24 56.85 -44.33
N LYS A 7 32.36 57.23 -45.59
CA LYS A 7 33.05 58.46 -46.00
C LYS A 7 32.50 59.07 -47.27
N SER A 8 31.97 60.29 -47.16
CA SER A 8 31.31 61.03 -48.24
C SER A 8 32.23 61.77 -49.22
N SER A 9 33.52 61.90 -48.91
CA SER A 9 34.47 62.64 -49.73
C SER A 9 35.74 61.83 -50.02
N LEU A 10 36.27 61.94 -51.24
CA LEU A 10 37.56 61.34 -51.63
C LEU A 10 38.74 61.98 -50.86
N GLY A 11 39.75 61.19 -50.48
CA GLY A 11 40.97 61.66 -49.80
C GLY A 11 41.45 60.76 -48.64
N SER A 12 42.39 61.23 -47.82
CA SER A 12 43.02 60.47 -46.71
C SER A 12 42.35 60.63 -45.33
N GLN A 13 41.28 61.42 -45.23
CA GLN A 13 40.57 61.62 -43.95
C GLN A 13 40.05 60.32 -43.32
N ALA A 14 39.92 60.31 -41.99
CA ALA A 14 39.35 59.19 -41.25
C ALA A 14 37.89 58.93 -41.65
N CYS A 15 37.43 57.69 -41.48
CA CYS A 15 36.04 57.32 -41.74
C CYS A 15 35.14 57.77 -40.58
N THR A 16 33.92 58.21 -40.90
CA THR A 16 32.91 58.60 -39.93
C THR A 16 32.16 57.37 -39.44
N SER A 17 32.03 57.21 -38.12
CA SER A 17 31.27 56.10 -37.53
C SER A 17 29.77 56.25 -37.76
N CYS A 18 29.09 55.13 -37.99
CA CYS A 18 27.64 55.10 -38.02
C CYS A 18 27.05 55.41 -36.62
N PRO A 19 25.83 55.99 -36.55
CA PRO A 19 25.10 56.19 -35.29
C PRO A 19 24.91 54.91 -34.48
N ALA A 20 24.69 55.04 -33.16
CA ALA A 20 24.46 53.90 -32.27
C ALA A 20 23.30 53.00 -32.76
N GLY A 21 23.50 51.68 -32.72
CA GLY A 21 22.52 50.71 -33.20
C GLY A 21 22.48 50.54 -34.73
N THR A 22 23.35 51.24 -35.48
CA THR A 22 23.45 51.13 -36.94
C THR A 22 24.83 50.64 -37.39
N SER A 23 24.89 50.06 -38.59
CA SER A 23 26.13 49.63 -39.24
C SER A 23 25.96 49.63 -40.76
N THR A 24 27.06 49.63 -41.50
CA THR A 24 27.06 49.44 -42.95
C THR A 24 27.04 47.95 -43.28
N TYR A 25 26.38 47.58 -44.39
CA TYR A 25 26.29 46.17 -44.83
C TYR A 25 27.66 45.50 -45.02
N GLY A 26 28.65 46.27 -45.48
CA GLY A 26 30.02 45.83 -45.69
C GLY A 26 31.03 46.96 -45.52
N THR A 27 32.25 46.72 -45.99
CA THR A 27 33.32 47.71 -46.04
C THR A 27 33.15 48.66 -47.23
N GLY A 28 33.82 49.81 -47.18
CA GLY A 28 33.91 50.73 -48.33
C GLY A 28 32.69 51.64 -48.54
N SER A 29 31.79 51.73 -47.57
CA SER A 29 30.62 52.62 -47.65
C SER A 29 31.02 54.08 -47.82
N THR A 30 30.31 54.78 -48.70
CA THR A 30 30.57 56.17 -49.06
C THR A 30 29.49 57.14 -48.60
N GLN A 31 28.36 56.66 -48.07
CA GLN A 31 27.23 57.54 -47.71
C GLN A 31 26.71 57.26 -46.31
N ALA A 32 26.28 58.31 -45.60
CA ALA A 32 25.67 58.19 -44.28
C ALA A 32 24.38 57.35 -44.31
N SER A 33 23.65 57.38 -45.44
CA SER A 33 22.45 56.58 -45.67
C SER A 33 22.70 55.06 -45.73
N ASP A 34 23.97 54.65 -45.89
CA ASP A 34 24.34 53.23 -45.86
C ASP A 34 24.38 52.67 -44.42
N CYS A 35 24.32 53.54 -43.40
CA CYS A 35 24.18 53.15 -42.01
C CYS A 35 22.73 52.70 -41.75
N GLN A 36 22.53 51.39 -41.74
CA GLN A 36 21.23 50.74 -41.49
C GLN A 36 21.24 50.05 -40.13
N CYS A 37 20.08 49.63 -39.62
CA CYS A 37 20.04 48.97 -38.31
C CYS A 37 20.93 47.73 -38.28
N ALA A 38 21.87 47.68 -37.32
CA ALA A 38 22.81 46.58 -37.17
C ALA A 38 22.08 45.26 -36.81
N ALA A 39 22.79 44.14 -36.84
CA ALA A 39 22.29 42.91 -36.23
C ALA A 39 21.92 43.16 -34.75
N GLY A 40 20.81 42.59 -34.29
CA GLY A 40 20.24 42.85 -32.96
C GLY A 40 19.43 44.14 -32.85
N TYR A 41 19.35 44.97 -33.90
CA TYR A 41 18.55 46.20 -33.93
C TYR A 41 17.56 46.18 -35.09
N GLY A 42 16.29 46.44 -34.80
CA GLY A 42 15.21 46.54 -35.77
C GLY A 42 14.81 48.00 -36.01
N TYR A 43 14.36 48.31 -37.21
CA TYR A 43 13.86 49.64 -37.52
C TYR A 43 12.48 49.87 -36.88
N SER A 44 12.32 50.97 -36.16
CA SER A 44 11.06 51.36 -35.54
C SER A 44 10.49 52.59 -36.26
N THR A 45 9.31 52.43 -36.88
CA THR A 45 8.64 53.52 -37.59
C THR A 45 8.08 54.59 -36.64
N SER A 46 7.87 54.27 -35.36
CA SER A 46 7.38 55.22 -34.36
C SER A 46 8.46 56.18 -33.87
N SER A 47 9.71 55.72 -33.81
CA SER A 47 10.87 56.53 -33.38
C SER A 47 11.78 56.93 -34.54
N SER A 48 11.44 56.52 -35.77
CA SER A 48 12.26 56.70 -36.99
C SER A 48 13.73 56.29 -36.79
N SER A 49 13.98 55.29 -35.95
CA SER A 49 15.32 54.93 -35.47
C SER A 49 15.45 53.42 -35.21
N CYS A 50 16.69 52.97 -35.04
CA CYS A 50 17.00 51.56 -34.80
C CYS A 50 16.94 51.24 -33.30
N THR A 51 16.02 50.38 -32.91
CA THR A 51 15.84 49.94 -31.52
C THR A 51 16.33 48.50 -31.36
N ALA A 52 16.97 48.20 -30.23
CA ALA A 52 17.38 46.83 -29.93
C ALA A 52 16.16 45.89 -29.97
N CYS A 53 16.34 44.70 -30.53
CA CYS A 53 15.30 43.69 -30.54
C CYS A 53 14.90 43.36 -29.11
N ALA A 54 13.60 43.45 -28.81
CA ALA A 54 13.07 43.08 -27.50
C ALA A 54 13.26 41.58 -27.23
N VAL A 55 13.09 41.19 -25.96
CA VAL A 55 13.08 39.77 -25.55
C VAL A 55 12.10 38.98 -26.41
N GLY A 56 12.51 37.80 -26.87
CA GLY A 56 11.70 36.97 -27.76
C GLY A 56 11.71 37.42 -29.23
N LYS A 57 12.58 38.37 -29.60
CA LYS A 57 12.87 38.73 -30.99
C LYS A 57 14.37 38.70 -31.28
N TYR A 58 14.73 38.58 -32.55
CA TYR A 58 16.12 38.60 -32.99
C TYR A 58 16.28 39.20 -34.39
N LYS A 59 17.51 39.57 -34.74
CA LYS A 59 17.86 39.96 -36.12
C LYS A 59 19.33 39.68 -36.39
N SER A 60 19.61 38.80 -37.34
CA SER A 60 20.97 38.30 -37.61
C SER A 60 21.73 39.01 -38.71
N TYR A 61 21.17 40.08 -39.28
CA TYR A 61 21.76 40.81 -40.40
C TYR A 61 21.56 42.32 -40.25
N THR A 62 22.43 43.08 -40.90
CA THR A 62 22.33 44.54 -41.00
C THR A 62 21.28 44.92 -42.06
N GLY A 63 20.38 45.85 -41.74
CA GLY A 63 19.27 46.26 -42.60
C GLY A 63 18.14 46.94 -41.83
N ASN A 64 17.30 47.72 -42.50
CA ASN A 64 16.17 48.45 -41.87
C ASN A 64 14.89 47.61 -41.72
N SER A 65 15.01 46.29 -41.66
CA SER A 65 13.89 45.41 -41.31
C SER A 65 13.58 45.48 -39.81
N VAL A 66 12.33 45.23 -39.43
CA VAL A 66 11.94 44.97 -38.04
C VAL A 66 12.58 43.68 -37.51
N CYS A 67 12.60 43.50 -36.20
CA CYS A 67 13.08 42.25 -35.59
C CYS A 67 12.11 41.09 -35.83
N THR A 68 12.66 39.90 -36.06
CA THR A 68 11.90 38.65 -36.25
C THR A 68 11.51 38.04 -34.91
N ASP A 69 10.28 37.58 -34.78
CA ASP A 69 9.80 36.90 -33.57
C ASP A 69 10.40 35.49 -33.43
N CYS A 70 10.72 35.10 -32.20
CA CYS A 70 11.04 33.74 -31.85
C CYS A 70 9.82 32.83 -32.01
N SER A 71 10.01 31.63 -32.56
CA SER A 71 8.97 30.59 -32.55
C SER A 71 8.58 30.17 -31.13
N ALA A 72 7.40 29.59 -30.94
CA ALA A 72 6.93 29.11 -29.64
C ALA A 72 7.95 28.17 -28.97
N GLY A 73 8.10 28.30 -27.65
CA GLY A 73 9.07 27.52 -26.85
C GLY A 73 10.53 27.99 -26.98
N LYS A 74 10.80 29.07 -27.73
CA LYS A 74 12.14 29.68 -27.85
C LYS A 74 12.26 31.00 -27.09
N TYR A 75 13.50 31.36 -26.78
CA TYR A 75 13.89 32.54 -26.02
C TYR A 75 15.07 33.25 -26.69
N SER A 76 15.09 34.58 -26.59
CA SER A 76 16.22 35.44 -26.94
C SER A 76 16.29 36.62 -25.97
N THR A 77 17.49 37.10 -25.70
CA THR A 77 17.72 38.31 -24.88
C THR A 77 17.55 39.58 -25.71
N VAL A 78 17.50 40.74 -25.05
CA VAL A 78 17.50 42.03 -25.74
C VAL A 78 18.73 42.15 -26.65
N GLY A 79 18.54 42.63 -27.88
CA GLY A 79 19.62 42.83 -28.85
C GLY A 79 20.12 41.55 -29.51
N ALA A 80 19.36 40.45 -29.48
CA ALA A 80 19.82 39.17 -30.02
C ALA A 80 20.17 39.23 -31.52
N THR A 81 21.42 38.86 -31.82
CA THR A 81 22.02 38.85 -33.16
C THR A 81 21.94 37.48 -33.85
N ALA A 82 21.37 36.48 -33.19
CA ALA A 82 21.27 35.10 -33.68
C ALA A 82 19.87 34.53 -33.41
N ASN A 83 19.57 33.38 -34.01
CA ASN A 83 18.29 32.70 -33.84
C ASN A 83 18.04 32.33 -32.36
N CYS A 84 16.79 32.18 -32.00
CA CYS A 84 16.35 31.92 -30.65
C CYS A 84 16.71 30.50 -30.19
N THR A 85 16.99 30.35 -28.90
CA THR A 85 17.33 29.08 -28.26
C THR A 85 16.12 28.50 -27.51
N CYS A 86 16.11 27.21 -27.17
CA CYS A 86 14.98 26.66 -26.41
C CYS A 86 14.93 27.24 -25.00
N ASN A 87 13.71 27.59 -24.57
CA ASN A 87 13.44 28.16 -23.26
C ASN A 87 13.64 27.12 -22.14
N LEU A 88 13.55 27.56 -20.89
CA LEU A 88 13.45 26.68 -19.73
C LEU A 88 12.24 25.75 -19.90
N GLY A 89 12.38 24.49 -19.51
CA GLY A 89 11.36 23.48 -19.71
C GLY A 89 11.16 23.05 -21.17
N TYR A 90 12.01 23.50 -22.11
CA TYR A 90 11.97 23.06 -23.50
C TYR A 90 13.33 22.53 -23.97
N THR A 91 13.32 21.44 -24.72
CA THR A 91 14.49 20.81 -25.33
C THR A 91 14.44 20.87 -26.85
N GLN A 92 15.58 20.69 -27.51
CA GLN A 92 15.69 20.73 -28.96
C GLN A 92 15.04 19.47 -29.57
N SER A 93 14.11 19.67 -30.51
CA SER A 93 13.52 18.62 -31.32
C SER A 93 13.52 19.06 -32.80
N GLY A 94 14.51 18.59 -33.55
CA GLY A 94 14.77 19.07 -34.91
C GLY A 94 15.12 20.56 -34.92
N SER A 95 14.40 21.38 -35.69
CA SER A 95 14.52 22.84 -35.73
C SER A 95 13.64 23.58 -34.70
N THR A 96 12.81 22.84 -33.96
CA THR A 96 11.83 23.35 -33.00
C THR A 96 12.23 23.02 -31.56
N CYS A 97 11.49 23.58 -30.60
CA CYS A 97 11.65 23.29 -29.19
C CYS A 97 10.41 22.58 -28.67
N ALA A 98 10.60 21.40 -28.07
CA ALA A 98 9.54 20.60 -27.48
C ALA A 98 9.56 20.76 -25.96
N ALA A 99 8.39 20.86 -25.32
CA ALA A 99 8.29 20.92 -23.88
C ALA A 99 8.83 19.61 -23.26
N CYS A 100 9.49 19.71 -22.10
CA CYS A 100 9.92 18.57 -21.33
C CYS A 100 8.72 17.72 -20.94
N SER A 101 8.74 16.43 -21.29
CA SER A 101 7.66 15.50 -20.93
C SER A 101 7.51 15.36 -19.42
N SER A 102 6.34 14.92 -18.95
CA SER A 102 6.11 14.60 -17.53
C SER A 102 7.19 13.64 -17.02
N GLY A 103 7.70 13.90 -15.81
CA GLY A 103 8.83 13.18 -15.23
C GLY A 103 10.20 13.77 -15.57
N THR A 104 10.23 14.89 -16.30
CA THR A 104 11.48 15.61 -16.64
C THR A 104 11.32 17.12 -16.46
N TYR A 105 12.43 17.82 -16.26
CA TYR A 105 12.49 19.27 -16.15
C TYR A 105 13.71 19.85 -16.87
N LYS A 106 13.74 21.16 -17.13
CA LYS A 106 14.95 21.84 -17.64
C LYS A 106 15.07 23.26 -17.10
N SER A 107 16.13 23.50 -16.32
CA SER A 107 16.40 24.76 -15.63
C SER A 107 17.37 25.70 -16.34
N SER A 108 17.88 25.32 -17.51
CA SER A 108 18.80 26.13 -18.32
C SER A 108 18.22 26.47 -19.69
N LEU A 109 18.63 27.61 -20.24
CA LEU A 109 18.35 27.99 -21.63
C LEU A 109 19.26 27.21 -22.58
N GLY A 110 18.80 26.96 -23.81
CA GLY A 110 19.59 26.28 -24.83
C GLY A 110 19.02 24.92 -25.26
N SER A 111 19.76 24.22 -26.11
CA SER A 111 19.31 22.99 -26.78
C SER A 111 19.51 21.72 -25.95
N GLN A 112 19.86 21.83 -24.66
CA GLN A 112 20.12 20.68 -23.79
C GLN A 112 18.88 19.79 -23.62
N ALA A 113 19.09 18.50 -23.40
CA ALA A 113 18.05 17.55 -23.06
C ALA A 113 17.38 17.92 -21.71
N CYS A 114 16.12 17.51 -21.55
CA CYS A 114 15.46 17.59 -20.25
C CYS A 114 16.11 16.61 -19.26
N THR A 115 16.24 17.03 -18.02
CA THR A 115 16.77 16.24 -16.91
C THR A 115 15.64 15.43 -16.28
N SER A 116 15.84 14.14 -16.07
CA SER A 116 14.87 13.28 -15.40
C SER A 116 14.71 13.66 -13.92
N CYS A 117 13.49 13.54 -13.42
CA CYS A 117 13.23 13.64 -11.99
C CYS A 117 13.94 12.50 -11.22
N PRO A 118 14.30 12.73 -9.93
CA PRO A 118 14.83 11.67 -9.06
C PRO A 118 13.91 10.44 -8.96
N ALA A 119 14.48 9.29 -8.62
CA ALA A 119 13.72 8.04 -8.48
C ALA A 119 12.55 8.18 -7.47
N GLY A 120 11.39 7.66 -7.85
CA GLY A 120 10.14 7.76 -7.07
C GLY A 120 9.46 9.13 -7.15
N THR A 121 9.88 10.01 -8.07
CA THR A 121 9.30 11.35 -8.27
C THR A 121 8.97 11.61 -9.73
N SER A 122 8.04 12.52 -9.99
CA SER A 122 7.65 12.97 -11.33
C SER A 122 7.07 14.38 -11.29
N THR A 123 7.11 15.08 -12.41
CA THR A 123 6.39 16.36 -12.58
C THR A 123 4.92 16.09 -12.93
N TYR A 124 4.03 16.98 -12.50
CA TYR A 124 2.59 16.89 -12.80
C TYR A 124 2.27 17.30 -14.25
N VAL A 125 3.01 18.26 -14.80
CA VAL A 125 2.80 18.82 -16.13
C VAL A 125 4.05 18.70 -17.00
N THR A 126 3.86 18.85 -18.31
CA THR A 126 4.95 19.08 -19.26
C THR A 126 5.53 20.48 -19.10
N GLY A 127 6.79 20.66 -19.48
CA GLY A 127 7.44 21.97 -19.50
C GLY A 127 7.96 22.45 -18.14
N SER A 128 8.10 21.54 -17.16
CA SER A 128 8.67 21.88 -15.86
C SER A 128 10.07 22.45 -15.99
N THR A 129 10.35 23.46 -15.15
CA THR A 129 11.59 24.23 -15.24
C THR A 129 12.54 23.93 -14.09
N GLN A 130 12.05 23.32 -13.02
CA GLN A 130 12.82 23.13 -11.80
C GLN A 130 12.67 21.72 -11.24
N VAL A 131 13.71 21.26 -10.53
CA VAL A 131 13.70 19.97 -9.82
C VAL A 131 12.66 19.96 -8.69
N SER A 132 12.34 21.12 -8.11
CA SER A 132 11.28 21.26 -7.09
C SER A 132 9.89 20.92 -7.61
N ASP A 133 9.70 20.90 -8.93
CA ASP A 133 8.45 20.49 -9.57
C ASP A 133 8.29 18.95 -9.56
N CYS A 134 9.36 18.20 -9.25
CA CYS A 134 9.33 16.76 -9.09
C CYS A 134 8.73 16.39 -7.72
N GLN A 135 7.59 15.71 -7.73
CA GLN A 135 6.86 15.31 -6.54
C GLN A 135 6.76 13.79 -6.44
N CYS A 136 6.56 13.26 -5.23
CA CYS A 136 6.49 11.81 -5.04
C CYS A 136 5.37 11.18 -5.89
N THR A 137 5.68 10.14 -6.65
CA THR A 137 4.69 9.43 -7.48
C THR A 137 3.72 8.61 -6.62
N ALA A 138 2.68 8.05 -7.25
CA ALA A 138 1.85 7.04 -6.61
C ALA A 138 2.74 5.90 -6.06
N GLY A 139 2.40 5.37 -4.89
CA GLY A 139 3.19 4.37 -4.17
C GLY A 139 4.41 4.91 -3.42
N TYR A 140 4.74 6.20 -3.56
CA TYR A 140 5.84 6.86 -2.85
C TYR A 140 5.32 8.04 -2.03
N GLY A 141 5.61 8.04 -0.74
CA GLY A 141 5.26 9.12 0.18
C GLY A 141 6.46 9.99 0.52
N SER A 142 6.19 11.24 0.93
CA SER A 142 7.22 12.17 1.38
C SER A 142 7.95 11.62 2.60
N ASN A 143 9.28 11.56 2.53
CA ASN A 143 10.15 11.11 3.60
C ASN A 143 11.43 11.96 3.63
N ALA A 144 11.54 12.83 4.63
CA ALA A 144 12.69 13.72 4.80
C ALA A 144 14.03 12.98 5.02
N ALA A 145 13.99 11.70 5.44
CA ALA A 145 15.19 10.89 5.61
C ALA A 145 15.72 10.29 4.30
N SER A 146 15.00 10.43 3.18
CA SER A 146 15.39 9.86 1.89
C SER A 146 16.07 10.88 0.98
N SER A 147 17.01 10.43 0.15
CA SER A 147 17.79 11.29 -0.74
C SER A 147 16.97 12.02 -1.80
N SER A 148 15.87 11.44 -2.26
CA SER A 148 14.91 12.08 -3.17
C SER A 148 13.77 12.81 -2.45
N GLY A 149 13.74 12.77 -1.12
CA GLY A 149 12.60 13.25 -0.33
C GLY A 149 11.35 12.36 -0.43
N CYS A 150 11.41 11.24 -1.15
CA CYS A 150 10.32 10.30 -1.36
C CYS A 150 10.78 8.86 -1.06
N SER A 151 9.94 8.08 -0.39
CA SER A 151 10.19 6.66 -0.11
C SER A 151 8.97 5.82 -0.47
N PRO A 152 9.16 4.56 -0.90
CA PRO A 152 8.03 3.69 -1.16
C PRO A 152 7.18 3.54 0.10
N CYS A 153 5.86 3.53 -0.06
CA CYS A 153 4.95 3.30 1.06
C CYS A 153 5.25 1.95 1.70
N ALA A 154 5.41 1.91 3.01
CA ALA A 154 5.59 0.66 3.74
C ALA A 154 4.36 -0.24 3.58
N ALA A 155 4.52 -1.55 3.78
CA ALA A 155 3.40 -2.48 3.79
C ALA A 155 2.34 -2.03 4.82
N GLY A 156 1.07 -2.11 4.44
CA GLY A 156 -0.05 -1.55 5.19
C GLY A 156 -0.34 -0.07 4.95
N LYS A 157 0.48 0.63 4.15
CA LYS A 157 0.22 1.99 3.69
C LYS A 157 0.10 2.07 2.16
N TYR A 158 -0.53 3.12 1.65
CA TYR A 158 -0.67 3.37 0.22
C TYR A 158 -0.65 4.86 -0.11
N LYS A 159 -0.46 5.17 -1.40
CA LYS A 159 -0.67 6.52 -1.95
C LYS A 159 -1.07 6.44 -3.42
N SER A 160 -2.27 6.91 -3.75
CA SER A 160 -2.87 6.83 -5.08
C SER A 160 -2.35 7.88 -6.06
N ASP A 161 -2.05 9.07 -5.55
CA ASP A 161 -1.85 10.25 -6.39
C ASP A 161 -0.42 10.75 -6.35
N LEU A 162 -0.05 11.54 -7.36
CA LEU A 162 1.21 12.30 -7.38
C LEU A 162 1.14 13.44 -6.37
N GLY A 163 2.24 13.70 -5.66
CA GLY A 163 2.31 14.77 -4.67
C GLY A 163 3.21 14.45 -3.48
N ASN A 164 3.65 15.48 -2.78
CA ASN A 164 4.53 15.37 -1.62
C ASN A 164 3.75 15.14 -0.32
N PHE A 165 2.90 14.11 -0.34
CA PHE A 165 2.11 13.68 0.81
C PHE A 165 2.71 12.43 1.43
N VAL A 166 2.53 12.25 2.74
CA VAL A 166 2.86 11.00 3.42
C VAL A 166 1.93 9.87 2.96
N CYS A 167 2.37 8.62 3.09
CA CYS A 167 1.52 7.47 2.80
C CYS A 167 0.39 7.33 3.82
N THR A 168 -0.79 6.94 3.34
CA THR A 168 -1.99 6.75 4.16
C THR A 168 -2.10 5.30 4.59
N ASP A 169 -2.52 5.04 5.84
CA ASP A 169 -2.75 3.68 6.32
C ASP A 169 -3.95 3.04 5.61
N CYS A 170 -3.85 1.73 5.35
CA CYS A 170 -5.01 0.95 4.96
C CYS A 170 -6.01 0.90 6.11
N SER A 171 -7.29 1.08 5.81
CA SER A 171 -8.37 0.90 6.79
C SER A 171 -8.42 -0.55 7.30
N ALA A 172 -9.08 -0.76 8.43
CA ALA A 172 -9.35 -2.11 8.94
C ALA A 172 -10.03 -3.00 7.88
N GLY A 173 -9.71 -4.31 7.92
CA GLY A 173 -10.14 -5.29 6.92
C GLY A 173 -9.43 -5.18 5.57
N LYS A 174 -8.40 -4.33 5.47
CA LYS A 174 -7.58 -4.16 4.26
C LYS A 174 -6.09 -4.24 4.58
N TYR A 175 -5.29 -4.46 3.55
CA TYR A 175 -3.84 -4.52 3.63
C TYR A 175 -3.18 -3.95 2.37
N SER A 176 -1.87 -3.75 2.42
CA SER A 176 -1.08 -3.45 1.22
C SER A 176 0.34 -4.00 1.33
N THR A 177 1.01 -4.11 0.18
CA THR A 177 2.45 -4.40 0.09
C THR A 177 3.26 -3.11 -0.04
N VAL A 178 4.59 -3.21 0.02
CA VAL A 178 5.48 -2.06 -0.18
C VAL A 178 5.23 -1.42 -1.55
N GLY A 179 5.18 -0.09 -1.60
CA GLY A 179 4.98 0.69 -2.82
C GLY A 179 3.55 0.71 -3.35
N ALA A 180 2.56 0.32 -2.55
CA ALA A 180 1.18 0.21 -3.02
C ALA A 180 0.52 1.56 -3.34
N THR A 181 -0.27 1.58 -4.41
CA THR A 181 -1.09 2.73 -4.82
C THR A 181 -2.53 2.65 -4.30
N ALA A 182 -2.93 1.50 -3.77
CA ALA A 182 -4.23 1.25 -3.17
C ALA A 182 -4.14 0.08 -2.16
N CYS A 183 -5.14 -0.03 -1.29
CA CYS A 183 -5.28 -1.15 -0.38
C CYS A 183 -6.10 -2.28 -0.98
N LEU A 184 -5.69 -3.51 -0.70
CA LEU A 184 -6.39 -4.75 -1.03
C LEU A 184 -7.28 -5.14 0.15
N THR A 185 -8.46 -5.67 -0.11
CA THR A 185 -9.30 -6.25 0.94
C THR A 185 -8.70 -7.56 1.41
N CYS A 186 -8.79 -7.81 2.71
CA CYS A 186 -8.53 -9.14 3.22
C CYS A 186 -9.47 -10.17 2.55
N ARG A 187 -9.02 -11.41 2.49
CA ARG A 187 -9.77 -12.56 1.98
C ARG A 187 -11.09 -12.79 2.73
N ALA A 188 -11.98 -13.57 2.13
CA ALA A 188 -13.27 -13.88 2.74
C ALA A 188 -13.10 -14.52 4.12
N ASN A 189 -13.96 -14.12 5.07
CA ASN A 189 -13.96 -14.53 6.48
C ASN A 189 -12.66 -14.24 7.22
N SER A 190 -11.97 -13.15 6.88
CA SER A 190 -10.78 -12.70 7.59
C SER A 190 -10.81 -11.18 7.83
N TYR A 191 -9.98 -10.72 8.76
CA TYR A 191 -9.93 -9.33 9.19
C TYR A 191 -8.48 -8.90 9.46
N SER A 192 -8.22 -7.60 9.39
CA SER A 192 -6.94 -6.99 9.75
C SER A 192 -7.17 -5.67 10.49
N ALA A 193 -6.23 -5.31 11.36
CA ALA A 193 -6.19 -3.96 11.92
C ALA A 193 -5.80 -2.93 10.84
N ALA A 194 -6.10 -1.66 11.07
CA ALA A 194 -5.63 -0.59 10.18
C ALA A 194 -4.08 -0.59 10.10
N GLY A 195 -3.54 -0.26 8.92
CA GLY A 195 -2.09 -0.25 8.69
C GLY A 195 -1.45 -1.64 8.57
N SER A 196 -2.23 -2.70 8.34
CA SER A 196 -1.70 -4.08 8.28
C SER A 196 -1.11 -4.44 6.92
N SER A 197 -0.04 -5.24 6.95
CA SER A 197 0.44 -5.98 5.76
C SER A 197 -0.43 -7.21 5.49
N GLN A 198 -0.14 -7.94 4.41
CA GLN A 198 -0.90 -9.16 4.05
C GLN A 198 -0.94 -10.19 5.18
N SER A 199 0.14 -10.35 5.95
CA SER A 199 0.19 -11.27 7.08
C SER A 199 -0.65 -10.83 8.27
N GLY A 200 -1.10 -9.56 8.30
CA GLY A 200 -2.06 -9.07 9.29
C GLY A 200 -3.51 -9.44 9.00
N CYS A 201 -3.81 -10.05 7.84
CA CYS A 201 -5.13 -10.62 7.57
C CYS A 201 -5.27 -12.00 8.24
N VAL A 202 -5.91 -12.03 9.41
CA VAL A 202 -6.17 -13.25 10.18
C VAL A 202 -7.61 -13.73 10.00
N CYS A 203 -7.83 -15.04 9.99
CA CYS A 203 -9.18 -15.60 9.91
C CYS A 203 -10.05 -15.14 11.09
N ASN A 204 -11.32 -14.89 10.82
CA ASN A 204 -12.30 -14.61 11.86
C ASN A 204 -12.47 -15.85 12.75
N SER A 205 -12.86 -15.65 14.01
CA SER A 205 -13.11 -16.76 14.94
C SER A 205 -14.08 -17.78 14.35
N GLY A 206 -13.76 -19.06 14.49
CA GLY A 206 -14.47 -20.18 13.87
C GLY A 206 -14.04 -20.50 12.44
N TYR A 207 -13.05 -19.79 11.88
CA TYR A 207 -12.49 -20.04 10.57
C TYR A 207 -10.96 -20.23 10.63
N GLY A 208 -10.43 -21.04 9.70
CA GLY A 208 -9.00 -21.29 9.55
C GLY A 208 -8.61 -21.45 8.07
N ALA A 209 -7.31 -21.34 7.79
CA ALA A 209 -6.74 -21.58 6.47
C ALA A 209 -5.30 -22.09 6.60
N THR A 210 -4.89 -22.97 5.69
CA THR A 210 -3.53 -23.53 5.66
C THR A 210 -2.51 -22.59 5.02
N THR A 211 -2.97 -21.70 4.14
CA THR A 211 -2.15 -20.68 3.47
C THR A 211 -2.71 -19.29 3.72
N ILE A 212 -1.95 -18.23 3.42
CA ILE A 212 -2.40 -16.83 3.52
C ILE A 212 -3.16 -16.33 2.27
N THR A 213 -3.27 -17.15 1.23
CA THR A 213 -3.87 -16.79 -0.07
C THR A 213 -5.27 -17.37 -0.28
N GLU A 214 -5.61 -18.46 0.40
CA GLU A 214 -6.93 -19.11 0.29
C GLU A 214 -7.96 -18.47 1.22
N ALA A 215 -9.24 -18.51 0.83
CA ALA A 215 -10.33 -18.05 1.69
C ALA A 215 -10.34 -18.81 3.03
N CYS A 216 -10.67 -18.11 4.13
CA CYS A 216 -10.81 -18.76 5.43
C CYS A 216 -12.04 -19.66 5.43
N GLN A 217 -11.83 -20.94 5.73
CA GLN A 217 -12.87 -21.96 5.75
C GLN A 217 -13.38 -22.16 7.17
N ALA A 218 -14.68 -22.42 7.30
CA ALA A 218 -15.28 -22.70 8.58
C ALA A 218 -14.66 -23.96 9.19
N CYS A 219 -14.29 -23.90 10.45
CA CYS A 219 -13.78 -25.05 11.18
C CYS A 219 -14.86 -26.13 11.26
N ALA A 220 -14.50 -27.35 10.84
CA ALA A 220 -15.37 -28.51 10.89
C ALA A 220 -15.76 -28.82 12.35
N ALA A 221 -16.91 -29.47 12.54
CA ALA A 221 -17.34 -29.90 13.87
C ALA A 221 -16.26 -30.78 14.53
N GLY A 222 -16.04 -30.59 15.83
CA GLY A 222 -14.91 -31.15 16.58
C GLY A 222 -13.64 -30.31 16.53
N THR A 223 -13.61 -29.21 15.76
CA THR A 223 -12.51 -28.24 15.73
C THR A 223 -13.02 -26.82 16.02
N TYR A 224 -12.12 -25.92 16.39
CA TYR A 224 -12.40 -24.51 16.66
C TYR A 224 -11.22 -23.64 16.24
N SER A 225 -11.46 -22.34 16.07
CA SER A 225 -10.40 -21.34 15.88
C SER A 225 -10.83 -20.06 16.58
N ASP A 226 -9.91 -19.37 17.26
CA ASP A 226 -10.16 -18.05 17.81
C ASP A 226 -9.46 -16.96 16.97
N SER A 227 -9.60 -15.69 17.36
CA SER A 227 -9.03 -14.57 16.62
C SER A 227 -7.49 -14.50 16.63
N THR A 228 -6.83 -15.34 17.42
CA THR A 228 -5.36 -15.48 17.48
C THR A 228 -4.86 -16.67 16.66
N MET A 229 -5.77 -17.55 16.25
CA MET A 229 -5.47 -18.75 15.48
C MET A 229 -5.85 -18.53 14.02
N ASN A 230 -4.94 -18.85 13.11
CA ASN A 230 -5.23 -18.85 11.68
C ASN A 230 -5.59 -20.25 11.16
N GLU A 231 -5.71 -21.23 12.05
CA GLU A 231 -5.88 -22.65 11.76
C GLU A 231 -6.93 -23.26 12.71
N CYS A 232 -7.63 -24.29 12.24
CA CYS A 232 -8.60 -25.01 13.04
C CYS A 232 -7.92 -26.03 13.95
N VAL A 233 -8.10 -25.86 15.25
CA VAL A 233 -7.53 -26.72 16.29
C VAL A 233 -8.58 -27.72 16.77
N THR A 234 -8.18 -28.97 16.95
CA THR A 234 -9.05 -30.04 17.45
C THR A 234 -9.44 -29.82 18.91
N CYS A 235 -10.72 -30.04 19.24
CA CYS A 235 -11.16 -30.03 20.62
C CYS A 235 -10.49 -31.15 21.41
N ALA A 236 -9.93 -30.80 22.58
CA ALA A 236 -9.42 -31.79 23.52
C ALA A 236 -10.54 -32.71 24.04
N ALA A 237 -10.18 -33.91 24.51
CA ALA A 237 -11.12 -34.85 25.10
C ALA A 237 -11.93 -34.20 26.25
N GLY A 238 -13.20 -34.60 26.39
CA GLY A 238 -14.14 -33.98 27.33
C GLY A 238 -14.66 -32.61 26.88
N LYS A 239 -14.39 -32.21 25.64
CA LYS A 239 -15.00 -31.06 24.97
C LYS A 239 -15.53 -31.44 23.59
N TYR A 240 -16.43 -30.62 23.05
CA TYR A 240 -16.97 -30.77 21.71
C TYR A 240 -17.18 -29.41 21.04
N SER A 241 -17.33 -29.40 19.72
CA SER A 241 -17.76 -28.21 18.98
C SER A 241 -18.60 -28.59 17.77
N ASP A 242 -19.64 -27.81 17.51
CA ASP A 242 -20.34 -27.78 16.23
C ASP A 242 -19.53 -26.97 15.19
N SER A 243 -20.01 -26.90 13.95
CA SER A 243 -19.31 -26.16 12.88
C SER A 243 -19.19 -24.66 13.17
N ALA A 244 -18.06 -24.06 12.76
CA ALA A 244 -17.79 -22.62 12.85
C ALA A 244 -17.79 -22.04 14.28
N ARG A 245 -17.40 -22.82 15.29
CA ARG A 245 -17.31 -22.35 16.68
C ARG A 245 -15.98 -21.67 16.98
N PHE A 246 -16.05 -20.62 17.79
CA PHE A 246 -14.89 -19.87 18.30
C PHE A 246 -14.19 -20.56 19.49
N GLY A 247 -14.71 -21.69 19.95
CA GLY A 247 -14.22 -22.41 21.12
C GLY A 247 -14.98 -23.72 21.34
N CYS A 248 -14.32 -24.67 22.01
CA CYS A 248 -14.95 -25.94 22.40
C CYS A 248 -15.77 -25.79 23.68
N VAL A 249 -16.91 -26.47 23.73
CA VAL A 249 -17.76 -26.59 24.91
C VAL A 249 -17.33 -27.76 25.75
N SER A 250 -17.17 -27.55 27.05
CA SER A 250 -16.89 -28.62 28.01
C SER A 250 -18.10 -29.53 28.20
N CYS A 251 -17.87 -30.83 28.24
CA CYS A 251 -18.89 -31.79 28.64
C CYS A 251 -19.29 -31.54 30.10
N PRO A 252 -20.60 -31.56 30.41
CA PRO A 252 -21.05 -31.48 31.79
C PRO A 252 -20.54 -32.69 32.62
N ALA A 253 -20.82 -32.69 33.92
CA ALA A 253 -20.74 -33.91 34.74
C ALA A 253 -21.52 -35.05 34.04
N TYR A 254 -21.40 -36.30 34.50
CA TYR A 254 -22.05 -37.49 33.91
C TYR A 254 -21.72 -37.84 32.46
N SER A 255 -20.91 -37.08 31.73
CA SER A 255 -20.66 -37.32 30.29
C SER A 255 -19.20 -37.11 29.89
N SER A 256 -18.78 -37.75 28.80
CA SER A 256 -17.43 -37.63 28.24
C SER A 256 -17.47 -37.60 26.71
N SER A 257 -16.39 -37.11 26.11
CA SER A 257 -16.23 -37.10 24.66
C SER A 257 -14.77 -37.41 24.31
N SER A 258 -14.55 -38.06 23.17
CA SER A 258 -13.21 -38.20 22.60
C SER A 258 -12.70 -36.84 22.08
N ALA A 259 -11.39 -36.74 21.86
CA ALA A 259 -10.83 -35.60 21.14
C ALA A 259 -11.48 -35.49 19.75
N GLY A 260 -11.79 -34.27 19.32
CA GLY A 260 -12.46 -34.01 18.04
C GLY A 260 -13.96 -34.36 18.00
N SER A 261 -14.63 -34.48 19.15
CA SER A 261 -16.07 -34.79 19.14
C SER A 261 -16.89 -33.66 18.49
N SER A 262 -17.64 -34.03 17.46
CA SER A 262 -18.53 -33.17 16.67
C SER A 262 -20.00 -33.23 17.10
N SER A 263 -20.37 -34.23 17.91
CA SER A 263 -21.76 -34.63 18.18
C SER A 263 -22.16 -34.49 19.66
N GLY A 264 -21.42 -33.70 20.43
CA GLY A 264 -21.70 -33.50 21.84
C GLY A 264 -20.95 -34.48 22.74
N CYS A 265 -21.54 -34.76 23.89
CA CYS A 265 -20.96 -35.60 24.93
C CYS A 265 -21.82 -36.85 25.12
N THR A 266 -21.15 -37.99 25.24
CA THR A 266 -21.80 -39.26 25.52
C THR A 266 -21.95 -39.42 27.03
N GLY A 267 -23.19 -39.59 27.50
CA GLY A 267 -23.46 -39.86 28.91
C GLY A 267 -22.87 -41.19 29.36
N CYS A 268 -22.48 -41.28 30.63
CA CYS A 268 -22.02 -42.53 31.22
C CYS A 268 -23.13 -43.59 31.15
N VAL A 269 -22.77 -44.79 30.71
CA VAL A 269 -23.71 -45.92 30.66
C VAL A 269 -24.04 -46.42 32.07
N ILE A 270 -25.06 -47.26 32.18
CA ILE A 270 -25.43 -47.92 33.44
C ILE A 270 -24.21 -48.62 34.07
N GLY A 271 -24.07 -48.47 35.38
CA GLY A 271 -22.94 -49.00 36.15
C GLY A 271 -21.69 -48.12 36.13
N HIS A 272 -21.78 -46.90 35.59
CA HIS A 272 -20.70 -45.91 35.63
C HIS A 272 -21.24 -44.52 36.04
N TYR A 273 -20.41 -43.74 36.74
CA TYR A 273 -20.72 -42.38 37.17
C TYR A 273 -19.56 -41.42 36.87
N LYS A 274 -19.85 -40.11 36.80
CA LYS A 274 -18.82 -39.08 36.64
C LYS A 274 -19.19 -37.78 37.37
N PRO A 275 -18.51 -37.42 38.47
CA PRO A 275 -18.88 -36.29 39.31
C PRO A 275 -18.49 -34.92 38.77
N LEU A 276 -17.41 -34.85 38.01
CA LEU A 276 -16.87 -33.58 37.53
C LEU A 276 -16.92 -33.52 36.01
N ALA A 277 -17.22 -32.33 35.49
CA ALA A 277 -17.02 -31.99 34.08
C ALA A 277 -15.54 -32.16 33.69
N GLY A 278 -15.25 -32.51 32.44
CA GLY A 278 -13.88 -32.58 31.92
C GLY A 278 -13.55 -33.82 31.10
N SER A 279 -12.26 -34.13 30.94
CA SER A 279 -11.75 -35.17 30.03
C SER A 279 -11.70 -36.58 30.61
N SER A 280 -11.87 -36.73 31.92
CA SER A 280 -11.79 -38.04 32.58
C SER A 280 -12.88 -39.00 32.05
N PRO A 281 -12.55 -40.29 31.86
CA PRO A 281 -13.53 -41.30 31.51
C PRO A 281 -14.56 -41.47 32.64
N CYS A 282 -15.69 -42.09 32.32
CA CYS A 282 -16.65 -42.48 33.35
C CYS A 282 -16.03 -43.51 34.29
N THR A 283 -16.23 -43.34 35.59
CA THR A 283 -15.73 -44.25 36.61
C THR A 283 -16.73 -45.39 36.79
N ALA A 284 -16.27 -46.64 36.76
CA ALA A 284 -17.12 -47.78 37.05
C ALA A 284 -17.61 -47.77 38.50
N CYS A 285 -18.84 -48.22 38.73
CA CYS A 285 -19.29 -48.51 40.08
C CYS A 285 -18.41 -49.58 40.74
N PRO A 286 -18.29 -49.58 42.08
CA PRO A 286 -17.59 -50.64 42.81
C PRO A 286 -18.14 -52.04 42.49
N ALA A 287 -17.37 -53.08 42.82
CA ALA A 287 -17.75 -54.46 42.53
C ALA A 287 -19.16 -54.80 43.08
N HIS A 288 -19.97 -55.46 42.24
CA HIS A 288 -21.36 -55.85 42.52
C HIS A 288 -22.31 -54.68 42.77
N MET A 289 -21.97 -53.51 42.24
CA MET A 289 -22.83 -52.33 42.20
C MET A 289 -23.09 -51.88 40.77
N THR A 290 -24.27 -51.31 40.55
CA THR A 290 -24.67 -50.67 39.30
C THR A 290 -25.51 -49.42 39.56
N THR A 291 -25.67 -48.56 38.56
CA THR A 291 -26.58 -47.41 38.64
C THR A 291 -27.99 -47.78 38.15
N LEU A 292 -29.02 -47.08 38.65
CA LEU A 292 -30.40 -47.33 38.21
C LEU A 292 -30.69 -46.78 36.80
N SER A 293 -29.93 -45.77 36.38
CA SER A 293 -29.99 -45.16 35.06
C SER A 293 -28.59 -44.79 34.59
N GLY A 294 -28.43 -44.52 33.29
CA GLY A 294 -27.24 -43.85 32.79
C GLY A 294 -27.14 -42.40 33.31
N ALA A 295 -26.05 -41.72 32.93
CA ALA A 295 -25.79 -40.33 33.25
C ALA A 295 -25.73 -40.01 34.76
N SER A 296 -25.18 -40.92 35.58
CA SER A 296 -24.96 -40.66 36.99
C SER A 296 -23.78 -39.71 37.23
N THR A 297 -23.97 -38.78 38.18
CA THR A 297 -22.91 -37.86 38.63
C THR A 297 -22.30 -38.26 39.96
N SER A 298 -22.85 -39.23 40.69
CA SER A 298 -22.38 -39.54 42.04
C SER A 298 -22.13 -41.02 42.26
N GLN A 299 -21.07 -41.33 43.01
CA GLN A 299 -20.81 -42.70 43.46
C GLN A 299 -21.96 -43.24 44.33
N SER A 300 -22.70 -42.37 45.02
CA SER A 300 -23.87 -42.75 45.82
C SER A 300 -25.02 -43.32 44.99
N ASP A 301 -25.04 -43.10 43.69
CA ASP A 301 -26.07 -43.64 42.79
C ASP A 301 -25.78 -45.11 42.42
N CYS A 302 -24.60 -45.62 42.78
CA CYS A 302 -24.24 -47.03 42.66
C CYS A 302 -24.93 -47.83 43.78
N VAL A 303 -25.89 -48.67 43.40
CA VAL A 303 -26.65 -49.56 44.27
C VAL A 303 -26.29 -51.01 44.01
N CYS A 304 -26.57 -51.91 44.95
CA CYS A 304 -26.21 -53.31 44.80
C CYS A 304 -26.99 -54.02 43.69
N ASP A 305 -26.28 -54.89 42.97
CA ASP A 305 -26.85 -55.82 42.00
C ASP A 305 -27.84 -56.81 42.64
N LYS A 306 -28.62 -57.48 41.80
CA LYS A 306 -29.50 -58.58 42.24
C LYS A 306 -28.68 -59.68 42.90
N GLY A 307 -29.14 -60.19 44.04
CA GLY A 307 -28.40 -61.17 44.84
C GLY A 307 -27.32 -60.60 45.77
N TYR A 308 -27.17 -59.26 45.85
CA TYR A 308 -26.23 -58.60 46.74
C TYR A 308 -26.90 -57.53 47.63
N THR A 309 -26.50 -57.43 48.90
CA THR A 309 -26.97 -56.42 49.87
C THR A 309 -25.83 -55.50 50.30
N LEU A 310 -26.15 -54.25 50.64
CA LEU A 310 -25.17 -53.28 51.10
C LEU A 310 -24.72 -53.63 52.52
N ASN A 311 -23.42 -53.82 52.71
CA ASN A 311 -22.82 -53.90 54.04
C ASN A 311 -22.53 -52.48 54.53
N LEU A 312 -23.23 -52.03 55.57
CA LEU A 312 -23.11 -50.67 56.11
C LEU A 312 -21.73 -50.36 56.71
N SER A 313 -20.98 -51.39 57.11
CA SER A 313 -19.66 -51.24 57.72
C SER A 313 -18.54 -51.07 56.69
N SER A 314 -18.67 -51.68 55.51
CA SER A 314 -17.67 -51.59 54.43
C SER A 314 -18.09 -50.68 53.27
N GLY A 315 -19.37 -50.32 53.18
CA GLY A 315 -19.92 -49.58 52.04
C GLY A 315 -19.89 -50.36 50.73
N LEU A 316 -19.68 -51.69 50.77
CA LEU A 316 -19.61 -52.57 49.59
C LEU A 316 -20.77 -53.57 49.58
N CYS A 317 -21.11 -54.06 48.39
CA CYS A 317 -22.17 -55.04 48.20
C CYS A 317 -21.64 -56.45 48.43
N VAL A 318 -22.27 -57.18 49.34
CA VAL A 318 -21.95 -58.57 49.68
C VAL A 318 -23.08 -59.50 49.26
N ALA A 319 -22.77 -60.73 48.87
CA ALA A 319 -23.77 -61.69 48.43
C ALA A 319 -24.79 -61.98 49.54
N CYS A 320 -26.05 -62.23 49.16
CA CYS A 320 -27.08 -62.66 50.08
C CYS A 320 -26.66 -63.94 50.84
N ALA A 321 -27.05 -64.05 52.11
CA ALA A 321 -26.83 -65.25 52.91
C ALA A 321 -27.60 -66.45 52.32
N ALA A 322 -27.12 -67.66 52.60
CA ALA A 322 -27.78 -68.88 52.14
C ALA A 322 -29.25 -68.91 52.62
N GLY A 323 -30.19 -69.00 51.67
CA GLY A 323 -31.62 -69.01 51.94
C GLY A 323 -32.33 -67.65 51.78
N THR A 324 -31.61 -66.55 51.55
CA THR A 324 -32.20 -65.24 51.25
C THR A 324 -31.96 -64.83 49.80
N TYR A 325 -32.84 -63.99 49.24
CA TYR A 325 -32.73 -63.56 47.85
C TYR A 325 -33.16 -62.11 47.68
N LYS A 326 -32.57 -61.46 46.68
CA LYS A 326 -32.93 -60.12 46.27
C LYS A 326 -33.11 -60.04 44.77
N SER A 327 -34.34 -59.77 44.35
CA SER A 327 -34.75 -59.80 42.94
C SER A 327 -34.68 -58.45 42.23
N GLN A 328 -34.48 -57.36 42.98
CA GLN A 328 -34.44 -55.99 42.49
C GLN A 328 -33.08 -55.35 42.77
N LEU A 329 -32.69 -54.37 41.94
CA LEU A 329 -31.55 -53.51 42.21
C LEU A 329 -31.87 -52.59 43.40
N GLY A 330 -30.87 -52.25 44.22
CA GLY A 330 -31.06 -51.32 45.34
C GLY A 330 -30.08 -51.55 46.48
N SER A 331 -30.24 -50.84 47.59
CA SER A 331 -29.39 -51.02 48.79
C SER A 331 -30.11 -51.71 49.95
N SER A 332 -31.32 -52.22 49.69
CA SER A 332 -32.11 -53.00 50.64
C SER A 332 -31.48 -54.36 50.94
N ALA A 333 -31.78 -54.85 52.14
CA ALA A 333 -31.40 -56.17 52.62
C ALA A 333 -31.97 -57.29 51.73
N CYS A 334 -31.25 -58.41 51.70
CA CYS A 334 -31.82 -59.72 51.39
C CYS A 334 -32.62 -60.20 52.62
#